data_AF-A0A1C7MDB6-F1
#
_entry.id   AF-A0A1C7MDB6-F1
#
_cell.length_a   1.000
_cell.length_b   1.000
_cell.length_c   1.000
_cell.angle_alpha   90.00
_cell.angle_beta   90.00
_cell.angle_gamma   90.00
#
_symmetry.space_group_name_H-M   'P 1'
#
loop_
_entity.id
_entity.type
_entity.pdbx_description
1 polymer ?
#
loop_
_entity_poly.entity_id
_entity_poly.type
_entity_poly.pdbx_seq_one_letter_code
_entity_poly.pdbx_strand_id
1 'polypeptide(L)'
;MPDGVLRCPDGSSGVLADSVCVQPRSRPPDRDYFGHISTWTKTPLRAIWLTTITSILPGLLDLASPIALNAIFALTAMALDLSYIIPIFLRRWYRNHPEVNFKPGPFYMGDGLLGWAANVNCILWTLFVVVIFSMPTILPVTKDNMNYASVITGGVIILSFVWYFAGRVTLTTDRFNSSPIYPAGILPRAVTTSARRVQR
;
A
#
# COMPACT_ATOMS: atom_id res chain seq x y z
N MET A 1 -27.20 8.99 -8.01
CA MET A 1 -26.66 8.08 -6.97
C MET A 1 -25.14 8.14 -7.00
N PRO A 2 -24.45 8.50 -5.90
CA PRO A 2 -23.00 8.40 -5.80
C PRO A 2 -22.61 7.35 -4.76
N ASP A 3 -22.58 6.07 -5.15
CA ASP A 3 -21.99 5.00 -4.33
C ASP A 3 -20.88 4.34 -5.14
N GLY A 4 -19.72 5.00 -5.17
CA GLY A 4 -18.48 4.51 -5.78
C GLY A 4 -17.67 3.62 -4.84
N VAL A 5 -18.32 2.86 -3.96
CA VAL A 5 -17.66 1.82 -3.16
C VAL A 5 -17.82 0.52 -3.93
N LEU A 6 -16.81 0.17 -4.72
CA LEU A 6 -16.65 -1.18 -5.24
C LEU A 6 -16.66 -2.14 -4.04
N ARG A 7 -17.78 -2.83 -3.79
CA ARG A 7 -17.82 -3.96 -2.87
C ARG A 7 -16.91 -5.04 -3.47
N CYS A 8 -15.84 -5.38 -2.76
CA CYS A 8 -15.03 -6.54 -3.12
C CYS A 8 -15.94 -7.78 -2.99
N PRO A 9 -16.00 -8.67 -4.00
CA PRO A 9 -16.88 -9.82 -3.96
C PRO A 9 -16.46 -10.78 -2.84
N ASP A 10 -17.46 -11.20 -2.06
CA ASP A 10 -17.35 -12.06 -0.89
C ASP A 10 -16.81 -13.45 -1.31
N GLY A 11 -15.49 -13.62 -1.43
CA GLY A 11 -14.88 -14.90 -1.82
C GLY A 11 -13.59 -14.84 -2.66
N SER A 12 -13.08 -13.65 -3.00
CA SER A 12 -11.78 -13.51 -3.67
C SER A 12 -10.63 -14.01 -2.78
N SER A 13 -9.86 -14.99 -3.27
CA SER A 13 -8.56 -15.41 -2.72
C SER A 13 -7.62 -14.20 -2.56
N GLY A 14 -6.74 -14.20 -1.54
CA GLY A 14 -5.99 -13.00 -1.08
C GLY A 14 -5.34 -12.16 -2.18
N VAL A 15 -4.79 -12.79 -3.22
CA VAL A 15 -4.14 -12.10 -4.37
C VAL A 15 -5.14 -11.25 -5.18
N LEU A 16 -6.39 -11.70 -5.30
CA LEU A 16 -7.45 -10.99 -6.02
C LEU A 16 -8.03 -9.85 -5.18
N ALA A 17 -8.08 -10.01 -3.85
CA ALA A 17 -8.54 -8.96 -2.94
C ALA A 17 -7.58 -7.76 -2.96
N ASP A 18 -6.27 -8.00 -2.89
CA ASP A 18 -5.26 -6.93 -2.87
C ASP A 18 -5.23 -6.15 -4.19
N SER A 19 -5.42 -6.81 -5.34
CA SER A 19 -5.38 -6.15 -6.65
C SER A 19 -6.67 -5.38 -7.01
N VAL A 20 -7.82 -5.77 -6.46
CA VAL A 20 -9.11 -5.12 -6.73
C VAL A 20 -9.39 -3.99 -5.73
N CYS A 21 -9.09 -4.16 -4.44
CA CYS A 21 -9.42 -3.18 -3.42
C CYS A 21 -8.37 -2.03 -3.28
N VAL A 22 -7.15 -2.17 -3.84
CA VAL A 22 -6.06 -1.19 -3.69
C VAL A 22 -6.07 -0.07 -4.73
N GLN A 23 -6.91 -0.09 -5.77
CA GLN A 23 -6.83 0.95 -6.80
C GLN A 23 -7.15 2.36 -6.25
N PRO A 24 -6.14 3.26 -6.20
CA PRO A 24 -6.33 4.59 -5.65
C PRO A 24 -7.09 5.47 -6.66
N ARG A 25 -7.91 6.40 -6.17
CA ARG A 25 -8.61 7.39 -7.01
C ARG A 25 -7.65 8.34 -7.75
N SER A 26 -6.36 8.35 -7.38
CA SER A 26 -5.30 9.07 -8.07
C SER A 26 -4.70 8.20 -9.17
N ARG A 27 -4.77 8.67 -10.42
CA ARG A 27 -4.16 8.02 -11.60
C ARG A 27 -2.65 7.83 -11.36
N PRO A 28 -2.14 6.60 -11.26
CA PRO A 28 -0.70 6.39 -11.13
C PRO A 28 0.00 6.73 -12.46
N PRO A 29 1.34 6.92 -12.45
CA PRO A 29 2.11 7.31 -13.64
C PRO A 29 2.04 6.30 -14.79
N ASP A 30 1.50 5.10 -14.55
CA ASP A 30 1.29 3.99 -15.50
C ASP A 30 0.00 4.12 -16.34
N ARG A 31 -0.72 5.25 -16.23
CA ARG A 31 -1.90 5.59 -17.03
C ARG A 31 -3.02 4.55 -17.02
N ASP A 32 -3.15 3.77 -15.95
CA ASP A 32 -4.19 2.73 -15.75
C ASP A 32 -4.03 1.48 -16.67
N TYR A 33 -2.82 1.23 -17.19
CA TYR A 33 -2.59 0.06 -18.06
C TYR A 33 -2.74 -1.29 -17.34
N PHE A 34 -2.19 -1.38 -16.13
CA PHE A 34 -2.26 -2.58 -15.28
C PHE A 34 -3.56 -2.66 -14.47
N GLY A 35 -4.22 -1.52 -14.26
CA GLY A 35 -5.50 -1.41 -13.57
C GLY A 35 -6.72 -1.79 -14.41
N HIS A 36 -6.56 -2.05 -15.71
CA HIS A 36 -7.65 -2.40 -16.61
C HIS A 36 -8.37 -3.70 -16.19
N ILE A 37 -9.62 -3.57 -15.75
CA ILE A 37 -10.48 -4.68 -15.31
C ILE A 37 -11.15 -5.35 -16.51
N SER A 38 -11.09 -6.68 -16.59
CA SER A 38 -11.83 -7.44 -17.61
C SER A 38 -13.32 -7.46 -17.27
N THR A 39 -14.19 -7.19 -18.26
CA THR A 39 -15.65 -7.15 -18.09
C THR A 39 -16.26 -8.51 -17.75
N TRP A 40 -15.61 -9.60 -18.16
CA TRP A 40 -16.09 -10.97 -17.95
C TRP A 40 -15.75 -11.49 -16.55
N THR A 41 -14.47 -11.40 -16.16
CA THR A 41 -14.00 -11.93 -14.87
C THR A 41 -14.09 -10.93 -13.72
N LYS A 42 -14.35 -9.64 -14.00
CA LYS A 42 -14.29 -8.52 -13.03
C LYS A 42 -12.96 -8.45 -12.25
N THR A 43 -11.89 -8.96 -12.84
CA THR A 43 -10.54 -8.96 -12.25
C THR A 43 -9.51 -8.32 -13.20
N PRO A 44 -8.46 -7.69 -12.67
CA PRO A 44 -7.38 -7.10 -13.47
C PRO A 44 -6.41 -8.19 -13.95
N LEU A 45 -6.73 -8.88 -15.04
CA LEU A 45 -5.94 -10.01 -15.57
C LEU A 45 -4.47 -9.65 -15.86
N ARG A 46 -4.20 -8.41 -16.30
CA ARG A 46 -2.84 -7.94 -16.58
C ARG A 46 -1.98 -7.85 -15.32
N ALA A 47 -2.54 -7.31 -14.23
CA ALA A 47 -1.87 -7.24 -12.95
C ALA A 47 -1.63 -8.65 -12.36
N ILE A 48 -2.58 -9.58 -12.56
CA ILE A 48 -2.45 -10.96 -12.10
C ILE A 48 -1.26 -11.66 -12.79
N TRP A 49 -1.16 -11.55 -14.12
CA TRP A 49 -0.01 -12.13 -14.84
C TRP A 49 1.32 -11.52 -14.40
N LEU A 50 1.36 -10.20 -14.17
CA LEU A 50 2.56 -9.52 -13.68
C LEU A 50 3.01 -10.07 -12.31
N THR A 51 2.10 -10.19 -11.34
CA THR A 51 2.46 -10.71 -10.01
C THR A 51 2.83 -12.20 -10.04
N THR A 52 2.14 -13.01 -10.84
CA THR A 52 2.45 -14.44 -10.99
C THR A 52 3.85 -14.65 -11.58
N ILE A 53 4.18 -13.96 -12.68
CA ILE A 53 5.51 -14.06 -13.30
C ILE A 53 6.59 -13.58 -12.32
N THR A 54 6.34 -12.49 -11.60
CA THR A 54 7.29 -11.97 -10.60
C THR A 54 7.50 -12.95 -9.45
N SER A 55 6.47 -13.69 -9.04
CA SER A 55 6.53 -14.68 -7.94
C SER A 55 7.30 -15.95 -8.33
N ILE A 56 7.37 -16.27 -9.63
CA ILE A 56 8.16 -17.41 -10.13
C ILE A 56 9.67 -17.14 -10.00
N LEU A 57 10.11 -15.86 -10.08
CA LEU A 57 11.53 -15.49 -10.02
C LEU A 57 12.20 -15.91 -8.70
N PRO A 58 11.63 -15.61 -7.51
CA PRO A 58 12.12 -16.18 -6.25
C PRO A 58 12.13 -17.70 -6.19
N GLY A 59 11.11 -18.36 -6.77
CA GLY A 59 11.02 -19.82 -6.77
C GLY A 59 12.16 -20.49 -7.55
N LEU A 60 12.62 -19.85 -8.62
CA LEU A 60 13.75 -20.34 -9.39
C LEU A 60 15.10 -20.20 -8.65
N LEU A 61 15.16 -19.33 -7.64
CA LEU A 61 16.38 -19.12 -6.83
C LEU A 61 16.71 -20.32 -5.94
N ASP A 62 15.74 -21.18 -5.64
CA ASP A 62 15.97 -22.43 -4.91
C ASP A 62 16.96 -23.35 -5.63
N LEU A 63 16.97 -23.34 -6.97
CA LEU A 63 17.92 -24.11 -7.79
C LEU A 63 19.36 -23.61 -7.62
N ALA A 64 19.56 -22.36 -7.22
CA ALA A 64 20.87 -21.78 -7.02
C ALA A 64 21.40 -22.05 -5.61
N SER A 65 20.61 -21.75 -4.57
CA SER A 65 21.01 -22.00 -3.18
C SER A 65 19.82 -21.99 -2.20
N PRO A 66 19.73 -22.97 -1.30
CA PRO A 66 18.70 -22.97 -0.24
C PRO A 66 18.87 -21.82 0.76
N ILE A 67 20.09 -21.29 0.90
CA ILE A 67 20.38 -20.15 1.79
C ILE A 67 19.74 -18.87 1.22
N ALA A 68 19.79 -18.70 -0.10
CA ALA A 68 19.21 -17.56 -0.79
C ALA A 68 17.68 -17.58 -0.71
N LEU A 69 17.07 -18.74 -0.88
CA LEU A 69 15.62 -18.92 -0.71
C LEU A 69 15.15 -18.60 0.71
N ASN A 70 15.87 -19.07 1.73
CA ASN A 70 15.57 -18.73 3.13
C ASN A 70 15.65 -17.22 3.39
N ALA A 71 16.63 -16.53 2.81
CA ALA A 71 16.73 -15.08 2.90
C ALA A 71 15.53 -14.36 2.26
N ILE A 72 15.01 -14.87 1.13
CA ILE A 72 13.79 -14.31 0.52
C ILE A 72 12.56 -14.55 1.39
N PHE A 73 12.38 -15.73 1.96
CA PHE A 73 11.23 -15.98 2.84
C PHE A 73 11.25 -15.12 4.10
N ALA A 74 12.43 -14.90 4.69
CA ALA A 74 12.59 -13.95 5.78
C ALA A 74 12.24 -12.52 5.34
N LEU A 75 12.72 -12.09 4.16
CA LEU A 75 12.40 -10.80 3.55
C LEU A 75 10.89 -10.61 3.33
N THR A 76 10.18 -11.60 2.78
CA THR A 76 8.74 -11.47 2.50
C THR A 76 7.92 -11.37 3.78
N ALA A 77 8.27 -12.15 4.81
CA ALA A 77 7.66 -12.04 6.14
C ALA A 77 7.89 -10.64 6.74
N MET A 78 9.14 -10.16 6.74
CA MET A 78 9.49 -8.82 7.22
C MET A 78 8.76 -7.71 6.45
N ALA A 79 8.65 -7.82 5.12
CA ALA A 79 8.00 -6.82 4.28
C ALA A 79 6.49 -6.73 4.58
N LEU A 80 5.82 -7.86 4.76
CA LEU A 80 4.41 -7.94 5.12
C LEU A 80 4.17 -7.34 6.53
N ASP A 81 5.02 -7.70 7.48
CA ASP A 81 5.00 -7.18 8.85
C ASP A 81 5.19 -5.66 8.90
N LEU A 82 6.18 -5.13 8.16
CA LEU A 82 6.43 -3.68 8.06
C LEU A 82 5.27 -2.95 7.38
N SER A 83 4.63 -3.56 6.39
CA SER A 83 3.44 -3.01 5.72
C SER A 83 2.29 -2.82 6.71
N TYR A 84 2.08 -3.74 7.66
CA TYR A 84 1.03 -3.62 8.66
C TYR A 84 1.32 -2.60 9.77
N ILE A 85 2.59 -2.32 10.07
CA ILE A 85 2.94 -1.25 11.01
C ILE A 85 2.41 0.11 10.52
N ILE A 86 2.44 0.36 9.21
CA ILE A 86 2.03 1.65 8.62
C ILE A 86 0.58 2.02 8.98
N PRO A 87 -0.46 1.22 8.65
CA PRO A 87 -1.85 1.55 8.99
C PRO A 87 -2.09 1.56 10.50
N ILE A 88 -1.42 0.70 11.28
CA ILE A 88 -1.52 0.70 12.75
C ILE A 88 -1.02 2.04 13.33
N PHE A 89 0.15 2.48 12.86
CA PHE A 89 0.75 3.75 13.27
C PHE A 89 -0.09 4.95 12.82
N LEU A 90 -0.46 5.00 11.53
CA LEU A 90 -1.28 6.07 10.97
C LEU A 90 -2.63 6.20 11.69
N ARG A 91 -3.26 5.06 12.01
CA ARG A 91 -4.50 5.04 12.77
C ARG A 91 -4.36 5.73 14.12
N ARG A 92 -3.23 5.53 14.81
CA ARG A 92 -3.01 6.17 16.11
C ARG A 92 -2.62 7.64 15.98
N TRP A 93 -1.77 7.96 15.00
CA TRP A 93 -1.27 9.32 14.77
C TRP A 93 -2.40 10.28 14.36
N TYR A 94 -3.26 9.85 13.42
CA TYR A 94 -4.32 10.69 12.87
C TYR A 94 -5.65 10.59 13.61
N ARG A 95 -5.71 9.94 14.79
CA ARG A 95 -6.98 9.74 15.51
C ARG A 95 -7.71 11.05 15.86
N ASN A 96 -6.94 12.12 16.12
CA ASN A 96 -7.44 13.43 16.54
C ASN A 96 -7.57 14.40 15.36
N HIS A 97 -7.28 13.95 14.14
CA HIS A 97 -7.26 14.82 12.97
C HIS A 97 -8.70 15.12 12.52
N PRO A 98 -9.07 16.39 12.28
CA PRO A 98 -10.45 16.79 11.99
C PRO A 98 -11.02 16.18 10.70
N GLU A 99 -10.15 15.75 9.78
CA GLU A 99 -10.53 15.12 8.51
C GLU A 99 -10.76 13.60 8.63
N VAL A 100 -10.37 12.96 9.74
CA VAL A 100 -10.47 11.50 9.90
C VAL A 100 -11.76 11.14 10.64
N ASN A 101 -12.78 10.77 9.86
CA ASN A 101 -14.09 10.38 10.38
C ASN A 101 -14.15 8.84 10.58
N PHE A 102 -13.62 8.35 11.70
CA PHE A 102 -13.57 6.91 11.97
C PHE A 102 -14.91 6.37 12.48
N LYS A 103 -15.48 5.38 11.79
CA LYS A 103 -16.65 4.62 12.23
C LYS A 103 -16.21 3.26 12.80
N PRO A 104 -16.43 2.97 14.10
CA PRO A 104 -16.07 1.69 14.68
C PRO A 104 -16.90 0.54 14.09
N GLY A 105 -16.25 -0.59 13.84
CA GLY A 105 -16.92 -1.84 13.47
C GLY A 105 -17.53 -2.56 14.67
N PRO A 106 -18.20 -3.71 14.46
CA PRO A 106 -18.83 -4.51 15.52
C PRO A 106 -17.88 -4.91 16.65
N PHE A 107 -16.58 -5.04 16.33
CA PHE A 107 -15.51 -5.23 17.29
C PHE A 107 -14.61 -4.00 17.31
N TYR A 108 -14.60 -3.30 18.44
CA TYR A 108 -13.73 -2.15 18.66
C TYR A 108 -13.16 -2.19 20.08
N MET A 109 -11.84 -2.35 20.20
CA MET A 109 -11.14 -2.31 21.49
C MET A 109 -11.06 -0.91 22.12
N GLY A 110 -11.74 0.06 21.50
CA GLY A 110 -11.83 1.40 22.01
C GLY A 110 -10.52 2.15 21.90
N ASP A 111 -10.58 3.32 22.48
CA ASP A 111 -9.58 4.36 22.37
C ASP A 111 -8.75 4.54 23.64
N GLY A 112 -9.05 3.72 24.66
CA GLY A 112 -8.44 3.74 25.97
C GLY A 112 -7.04 3.10 26.03
N LEU A 113 -6.56 2.93 27.26
CA LEU A 113 -5.22 2.40 27.57
C LEU A 113 -4.98 1.02 26.95
N LEU A 114 -5.98 0.13 26.95
CA LEU A 114 -5.85 -1.22 26.43
C LEU A 114 -5.60 -1.23 24.91
N GLY A 115 -6.39 -0.46 24.15
CA GLY A 115 -6.19 -0.30 22.71
C GLY A 115 -4.83 0.34 22.39
N TRP A 116 -4.38 1.31 23.19
CA TRP A 116 -3.06 1.92 22.99
C TRP A 116 -1.91 0.94 23.26
N ALA A 117 -1.96 0.25 24.40
CA ALA A 117 -0.93 -0.73 24.77
C ALA A 117 -0.83 -1.86 23.76
N ALA A 118 -1.97 -2.37 23.25
CA ALA A 118 -1.98 -3.39 22.22
C ALA A 118 -1.29 -2.93 20.92
N ASN A 119 -1.60 -1.72 20.43
CA ASN A 119 -0.97 -1.18 19.22
C ASN A 119 0.54 -0.98 19.40
N VAL A 120 0.96 -0.42 20.54
CA VAL A 120 2.39 -0.23 20.84
C VAL A 120 3.10 -1.58 20.94
N ASN A 121 2.50 -2.56 21.61
CA ASN A 121 3.04 -3.91 21.72
C ASN A 121 3.18 -4.56 20.34
N CYS A 122 2.19 -4.43 19.45
CA CYS A 122 2.29 -4.94 18.07
C CYS A 122 3.49 -4.32 17.34
N ILE A 123 3.66 -3.00 17.38
CA ILE A 123 4.77 -2.32 16.70
C ILE A 123 6.12 -2.79 17.28
N LEU A 124 6.26 -2.82 18.61
CA LEU A 124 7.50 -3.26 19.26
C LEU A 124 7.82 -4.73 18.96
N TRP A 125 6.82 -5.60 19.01
CA TRP A 125 6.96 -7.01 18.69
C TRP A 125 7.41 -7.21 17.24
N THR A 126 6.78 -6.51 16.30
CA THR A 126 7.15 -6.60 14.89
C THR A 126 8.58 -6.10 14.65
N LEU A 127 8.99 -5.00 15.28
CA LEU A 127 10.37 -4.51 15.18
C LEU A 127 11.37 -5.50 15.77
N PHE A 128 11.03 -6.17 16.88
CA PHE A 128 11.84 -7.22 17.48
C PHE A 128 12.00 -8.43 16.54
N VAL A 129 10.92 -8.88 15.92
CA VAL A 129 10.92 -10.01 14.97
C VAL A 129 11.77 -9.69 13.72
N VAL A 130 11.72 -8.45 13.22
CA VAL A 130 12.57 -7.99 12.10
C VAL A 130 14.06 -8.11 12.42
N VAL A 131 14.47 -7.82 13.65
CA VAL A 131 15.87 -8.00 14.08
C VAL A 131 16.25 -9.48 14.15
N ILE A 132 15.37 -10.34 14.65
CA ILE A 132 15.60 -11.79 14.68
C ILE A 132 15.71 -12.37 13.27
N PHE A 133 14.84 -11.97 12.34
CA PHE A 133 14.92 -12.42 10.95
C PHE A 133 16.20 -11.97 10.24
N SER A 134 16.86 -10.93 10.75
CA SER A 134 18.14 -10.47 10.21
C SER A 134 19.34 -11.29 10.70
N MET A 135 19.17 -12.15 11.71
CA MET A 135 20.23 -12.98 12.26
C MET A 135 20.42 -14.27 11.42
N PRO A 136 21.66 -14.74 11.25
CA PRO A 136 21.93 -16.05 10.64
C PRO A 136 21.52 -17.19 11.57
N THR A 137 21.03 -18.29 10.99
CA THR A 137 20.58 -19.48 11.74
C THR A 137 21.71 -20.43 12.11
N ILE A 138 22.91 -20.24 11.55
CA ILE A 138 24.08 -21.12 11.73
C ILE A 138 25.30 -20.27 12.10
N LEU A 139 26.04 -20.73 13.11
CA LEU A 139 27.32 -20.19 13.55
C LEU A 139 28.43 -21.19 13.18
N PRO A 140 29.65 -20.75 12.77
CA PRO A 140 30.14 -19.38 12.63
C PRO A 140 29.62 -18.67 11.38
N VAL A 141 29.50 -17.33 11.41
CA VAL A 141 29.00 -16.53 10.29
C VAL A 141 30.07 -16.41 9.20
N THR A 142 29.72 -16.83 7.98
CA THR A 142 30.52 -16.67 6.77
C THR A 142 29.73 -15.85 5.75
N LYS A 143 30.41 -15.30 4.74
CA LYS A 143 29.75 -14.53 3.67
C LYS A 143 28.69 -15.33 2.93
N ASP A 144 28.87 -16.65 2.87
CA ASP A 144 27.96 -17.54 2.15
C ASP A 144 26.76 -17.98 3.00
N ASN A 145 26.81 -17.85 4.33
CA ASN A 145 25.73 -18.28 5.24
C ASN A 145 24.96 -17.13 5.91
N MET A 146 25.37 -15.89 5.69
CA MET A 146 24.72 -14.72 6.26
C MET A 146 23.32 -14.53 5.66
N ASN A 147 22.34 -14.19 6.52
CA ASN A 147 21.03 -13.80 6.05
C ASN A 147 21.05 -12.36 5.51
N TYR A 148 20.92 -12.21 4.19
CA TYR A 148 20.93 -10.91 3.51
C TYR A 148 19.56 -10.21 3.49
N ALA A 149 18.54 -10.75 4.14
CA ALA A 149 17.18 -10.21 4.15
C ALA A 149 17.14 -8.73 4.60
N SER A 150 17.92 -8.34 5.61
CA SER A 150 17.94 -6.97 6.14
C SER A 150 18.42 -5.94 5.10
N VAL A 151 19.52 -6.24 4.42
CA VAL A 151 20.12 -5.38 3.39
C VAL A 151 19.17 -5.24 2.21
N ILE A 152 18.57 -6.35 1.76
CA ILE A 152 17.60 -6.34 0.66
C ILE A 152 16.36 -5.53 1.06
N THR A 153 15.85 -5.71 2.28
CA THR A 153 14.70 -4.94 2.82
C THR A 153 15.00 -3.44 2.78
N GLY A 154 16.17 -3.02 3.26
CA GLY A 154 16.59 -1.63 3.22
C GLY A 154 16.65 -1.07 1.79
N GLY A 155 17.19 -1.84 0.85
CA GLY A 155 17.23 -1.48 -0.57
C GLY A 155 15.83 -1.29 -1.17
N VAL A 156 14.89 -2.19 -0.86
CA VAL A 156 13.49 -2.10 -1.32
C VAL A 156 12.79 -0.87 -0.75
N ILE A 157 13.01 -0.56 0.53
CA ILE A 157 12.45 0.64 1.17
C ILE A 157 12.97 1.91 0.48
N ILE A 158 14.28 2.00 0.25
CA ILE A 158 14.89 3.16 -0.43
C ILE A 158 14.32 3.30 -1.85
N LEU A 159 14.25 2.20 -2.61
CA LEU A 159 13.67 2.20 -3.96
C LEU A 159 12.21 2.67 -3.96
N SER A 160 11.42 2.22 -2.97
CA SER A 160 10.03 2.65 -2.79
C SER A 160 9.93 4.16 -2.51
N PHE A 161 10.78 4.70 -1.64
CA PHE A 161 10.84 6.14 -1.40
C PHE A 161 11.21 6.91 -2.67
N VAL A 162 12.24 6.47 -3.40
CA VAL A 162 12.65 7.09 -4.68
C VAL A 162 11.48 7.10 -5.67
N TRP A 163 10.79 5.97 -5.82
CA TRP A 163 9.61 5.86 -6.68
C TRP A 163 8.49 6.82 -6.25
N TYR A 164 8.20 6.88 -4.94
CA TYR A 164 7.17 7.78 -4.40
C TYR A 164 7.49 9.25 -4.69
N PHE A 165 8.72 9.69 -4.46
CA PHE A 165 9.13 11.07 -4.75
C PHE A 165 9.14 11.36 -6.25
N ALA A 166 9.63 10.43 -7.08
CA ALA A 166 9.58 10.56 -8.54
C ALA A 166 8.13 10.70 -9.06
N GLY A 167 7.22 9.85 -8.57
CA GLY A 167 5.80 9.92 -8.92
C GLY A 167 5.13 11.21 -8.45
N ARG A 168 5.48 11.72 -7.27
CA ARG A 168 4.96 13.01 -6.76
C ARG A 168 5.37 14.19 -7.63
N VAL A 169 6.59 14.16 -8.17
CA VAL A 169 7.07 15.16 -9.15
C VAL A 169 6.22 15.09 -10.43
N THR A 170 5.98 13.88 -10.95
CA THR A 170 5.16 13.70 -12.17
C THR A 170 3.70 14.15 -11.98
N LEU A 171 3.06 13.80 -10.86
CA LEU A 171 1.67 14.19 -10.56
C LEU A 171 1.52 15.71 -10.38
N THR A 172 2.57 16.39 -9.90
CA THR A 172 2.57 17.85 -9.78
C THR A 172 2.62 18.50 -11.16
N THR A 173 3.44 17.98 -12.07
CA THR A 173 3.54 18.46 -13.46
C THR A 173 2.21 18.28 -14.22
N ASP A 174 1.53 17.14 -14.07
CA ASP A 174 0.23 16.90 -14.72
C ASP A 174 -0.89 17.80 -14.17
N ARG A 175 -0.83 18.21 -12.89
CA ARG A 175 -1.78 19.17 -12.30
C ARG A 175 -1.65 20.58 -12.87
N PHE A 176 -0.46 20.98 -13.32
CA PHE A 176 -0.24 22.26 -14.01
C PHE A 176 -0.57 22.20 -15.51
N ASN A 177 -0.46 21.01 -16.14
CA ASN A 177 -0.76 20.82 -17.56
C ASN A 177 -2.23 20.42 -17.85
N SER A 178 -3.00 20.09 -16.81
CA SER A 178 -4.43 19.77 -16.92
C SER A 178 -5.29 21.00 -16.62
N SER A 179 -5.28 22.01 -17.50
CA SER A 179 -6.40 22.94 -17.59
C SER A 179 -7.69 22.14 -17.88
N PRO A 180 -8.87 22.59 -17.40
CA PRO A 180 -10.02 21.74 -17.19
C PRO A 180 -10.53 21.14 -18.51
N ILE A 181 -10.62 19.80 -18.58
CA ILE A 181 -11.46 19.09 -19.56
C ILE A 181 -12.92 19.27 -19.10
N TYR A 182 -13.44 20.49 -19.16
CA TYR A 182 -14.86 20.74 -19.26
C TYR A 182 -15.05 21.48 -20.58
N PRO A 183 -15.83 20.96 -21.55
CA PRO A 183 -16.21 21.78 -22.68
C PRO A 183 -16.90 23.03 -22.13
N ALA A 184 -16.43 24.20 -22.55
CA ALA A 184 -17.04 25.49 -22.23
C ALA A 184 -18.49 25.48 -22.74
N GLY A 185 -19.45 25.17 -21.86
CA GLY A 185 -20.85 25.09 -22.28
C GLY A 185 -21.88 24.63 -21.26
N ILE A 186 -21.51 23.98 -20.15
CA ILE A 186 -22.49 23.52 -19.17
C ILE A 186 -22.01 23.82 -17.74
N LEU A 187 -22.21 25.07 -17.30
CA LEU A 187 -22.25 25.39 -15.88
C LEU A 187 -23.72 25.41 -15.43
N PRO A 188 -24.15 24.59 -14.46
CA PRO A 188 -25.44 24.78 -13.83
C PRO A 188 -25.46 26.13 -13.12
N ARG A 189 -26.48 26.93 -13.45
CA ARG A 189 -26.72 28.33 -13.10
C ARG A 189 -26.98 28.58 -11.59
N ALA A 190 -26.34 27.85 -10.69
CA ALA A 190 -26.68 27.84 -9.27
C ALA A 190 -25.58 28.36 -8.32
N VAL A 191 -24.39 28.73 -8.83
CA VAL A 191 -23.26 29.17 -7.98
C VAL A 191 -22.82 30.61 -8.31
N THR A 192 -23.75 31.52 -8.54
CA THR A 192 -23.44 32.96 -8.74
C THR A 192 -24.11 33.90 -7.75
N THR A 193 -24.83 33.39 -6.74
CA THR A 193 -25.59 34.27 -5.81
C THR A 193 -24.92 34.47 -4.44
N SER A 194 -23.87 33.70 -4.09
CA SER A 194 -23.26 33.80 -2.75
C SER A 194 -22.08 34.78 -2.64
N ALA A 195 -21.59 35.36 -3.75
CA ALA A 195 -20.45 36.28 -3.72
C ALA A 195 -20.82 37.76 -3.51
N ARG A 196 -22.12 38.08 -3.31
CA ARG A 196 -22.61 39.48 -3.21
C ARG A 196 -22.99 39.94 -1.80
N ARG A 197 -22.60 39.22 -0.75
CA ARG A 197 -22.98 39.55 0.64
C ARG A 197 -21.82 39.90 1.58
N VAL A 198 -20.65 40.30 1.04
CA VAL A 198 -19.47 40.70 1.84
C VAL A 198 -18.94 42.10 1.45
N GLN A 199 -19.69 42.91 0.69
CA GLN A 199 -19.28 44.28 0.33
C GLN A 199 -20.41 45.33 0.41
N ARG A 200 -21.36 45.17 1.33
CA ARG A 200 -22.22 46.26 1.80
C ARG A 200 -22.54 46.09 3.26
#